data_AF-A0A958F1P9-F1
#
_entry.id   AF-A0A958F1P9-F1
#
_cell.length_a   1.000
_cell.length_b   1.000
_cell.length_c   1.000
_cell.angle_alpha   90.00
_cell.angle_beta   90.00
_cell.angle_gamma   90.00
#
_symmetry.space_group_name_H-M   'P 1'
#
loop_
_entity.id
_entity.type
_entity.pdbx_description
1 polymer ?
#
loop_
_entity_poly.entity_id
_entity_poly.type
_entity_poly.pdbx_seq_one_letter_code
_entity_poly.pdbx_strand_id
1 'polypeptide(L)'
;MNTFPSALRLNGLVRTGPVNICRRDVRLILAMIDAGLKDQQIHAFFSQPGHDFNPREILELRSANRSSLPPPATRAELQAFLDGWSTYPPHSYFWHYCGDQGFFEDAWLVEYRFHPVGQGMLHSGALRQGRRQPFTWIYDCGSVTAAAQVESELDALCTARNAAPGSKPKLDFVALSHFDADHISGLVHLLGLFEVKMILLPFLQLWQRFWIAASADDLDAAFLQFLVDPAGYLRGVDGGGEARIVFVPPSAGDPPPAPDFGPPEGPRGELDDRPMKLRLETDRVPDVVDGEIPDVTGQRLSAAEFLKVGSVLDIDGLWEFVPYNDAHQAKRCPAGFPATVEPLIKTLLAAGNPADRKTAQDALRAHYDTTFGDSAYRRNIISLFLYGGPVSTPADAYFETGETRLGNMAWSHEPDRSGLSTTHFSMLFTGDGSLNSKPRRTGFENFFTPYGRLDKASVFQVMHHGASGNSSPEVAALVAPRASIFCSDPSKGQKHPNADVLRQFWPYNCIQVDDAIGWQMLGLFVF
;
A
#
# COMPACT_ATOMS: atom_id res chain seq x y z
N MET A 1 -14.02 -56.32 -31.82
CA MET A 1 -14.34 -56.42 -30.39
C MET A 1 -13.54 -55.35 -29.66
N ASN A 2 -14.26 -54.53 -28.89
CA ASN A 2 -13.77 -53.41 -28.11
C ASN A 2 -12.65 -53.80 -27.16
N THR A 3 -11.61 -52.96 -27.04
CA THR A 3 -10.97 -52.70 -25.74
C THR A 3 -10.55 -51.23 -25.70
N PHE A 4 -11.22 -50.46 -24.83
CA PHE A 4 -10.77 -49.14 -24.41
C PHE A 4 -9.42 -49.26 -23.68
N PRO A 5 -8.49 -48.29 -23.80
CA PRO A 5 -7.38 -48.19 -22.88
C PRO A 5 -7.87 -47.80 -21.48
N SER A 6 -7.39 -48.57 -20.51
CA SER A 6 -7.53 -48.38 -19.07
C SER A 6 -7.19 -46.95 -18.62
N ALA A 7 -7.96 -46.45 -17.65
CA ALA A 7 -7.79 -45.16 -17.00
C ALA A 7 -6.35 -44.91 -16.52
N LEU A 8 -5.87 -43.67 -16.77
CA LEU A 8 -4.68 -43.10 -16.15
C LEU A 8 -4.75 -43.27 -14.63
N ARG A 9 -3.78 -43.98 -14.05
CA ARG A 9 -3.56 -43.97 -12.60
C ARG A 9 -2.97 -42.62 -12.22
N LEU A 10 -3.77 -41.79 -11.55
CA LEU A 10 -3.28 -40.70 -10.71
C LEU A 10 -2.54 -41.33 -9.53
N ASN A 11 -1.20 -41.31 -9.56
CA ASN A 11 -0.43 -41.36 -8.32
C ASN A 11 -0.61 -40.01 -7.62
N GLY A 12 -1.77 -39.83 -7.00
CA GLY A 12 -1.99 -38.72 -6.08
C GLY A 12 -1.01 -38.84 -4.92
N LEU A 13 -0.34 -37.74 -4.61
CA LEU A 13 0.26 -37.45 -3.31
C LEU A 13 -0.84 -37.46 -2.24
N VAL A 14 -1.36 -38.64 -1.90
CA VAL A 14 -2.08 -38.86 -0.65
C VAL A 14 -0.99 -39.05 0.39
N ARG A 15 -0.76 -38.05 1.24
CA ARG A 15 0.00 -38.25 2.48
C ARG A 15 -0.72 -39.32 3.29
N THR A 16 -0.15 -40.51 3.35
CA THR A 16 -0.59 -41.57 4.25
C THR A 16 0.17 -41.43 5.56
N GLY A 17 -0.44 -40.75 6.54
CA GLY A 17 0.03 -40.70 7.92
C GLY A 17 -0.93 -39.89 8.80
N PRO A 18 -1.20 -40.31 10.05
CA PRO A 18 -1.98 -39.50 10.99
C PRO A 18 -1.25 -38.20 11.29
N VAL A 19 -1.94 -37.06 11.20
CA VAL A 19 -1.42 -35.80 11.71
C VAL A 19 -1.63 -35.81 13.22
N ASN A 20 -0.54 -35.86 14.00
CA ASN A 20 -0.65 -35.83 15.46
C ASN A 20 -1.08 -34.43 15.93
N ILE A 21 -2.13 -34.35 16.75
CA ILE A 21 -2.55 -33.12 17.43
C ILE A 21 -1.42 -32.63 18.34
N CYS A 22 -1.02 -31.37 18.20
CA CYS A 22 0.04 -30.80 19.02
C CYS A 22 -0.42 -30.60 20.48
N ARG A 23 0.54 -30.50 21.42
CA ARG A 23 0.23 -30.36 22.85
C ARG A 23 -0.65 -29.14 23.16
N ARG A 24 -0.49 -28.04 22.41
CA ARG A 24 -1.30 -26.82 22.57
C ARG A 24 -2.76 -27.07 22.19
N ASP A 25 -3.01 -27.68 21.04
CA ASP A 25 -4.37 -27.98 20.57
C ASP A 25 -5.09 -28.91 21.54
N VAL A 26 -4.39 -29.90 22.10
CA VAL A 26 -4.94 -30.73 23.17
C VAL A 26 -5.38 -29.86 24.37
N ARG A 27 -4.55 -28.90 24.82
CA ARG A 27 -4.92 -28.00 25.94
C ARG A 27 -6.11 -27.11 25.60
N LEU A 28 -6.20 -26.58 24.39
CA LEU A 28 -7.30 -25.73 23.92
C LEU A 28 -8.60 -26.52 23.76
N ILE A 29 -8.54 -27.71 23.14
CA ILE A 29 -9.66 -28.64 23.01
C ILE A 29 -10.18 -29.03 24.39
N LEU A 30 -9.30 -29.33 25.35
CA LEU A 30 -9.70 -29.63 26.73
C LEU A 30 -10.37 -28.43 27.41
N ALA A 31 -9.87 -27.21 27.20
CA ALA A 31 -10.50 -25.99 27.74
C ALA A 31 -11.87 -25.71 27.09
N MET A 32 -12.04 -25.99 25.80
CA MET A 32 -13.33 -25.90 25.10
C MET A 32 -14.33 -26.97 25.56
N ILE A 33 -13.84 -28.20 25.80
CA ILE A 33 -14.62 -29.29 26.40
C ILE A 33 -15.12 -28.86 27.78
N ASP A 34 -14.23 -28.31 28.60
CA ASP A 34 -14.55 -27.85 29.96
C ASP A 34 -15.48 -26.63 29.96
N ALA A 35 -15.41 -25.80 28.91
CA ALA A 35 -16.33 -24.70 28.64
C ALA A 35 -17.68 -25.15 28.02
N GLY A 36 -17.87 -26.45 27.76
CA GLY A 36 -19.14 -27.01 27.31
C GLY A 36 -19.43 -26.92 25.82
N LEU A 37 -18.43 -26.63 24.97
CA LEU A 37 -18.61 -26.61 23.52
C LEU A 37 -18.89 -28.03 22.98
N LYS A 38 -19.73 -28.13 21.93
CA LYS A 38 -20.02 -29.40 21.26
C LYS A 38 -18.88 -29.82 20.33
N ASP A 39 -18.75 -31.11 20.07
CA ASP A 39 -17.67 -31.67 19.23
C ASP A 39 -17.62 -31.05 17.84
N GLN A 40 -18.79 -30.79 17.23
CA GLN A 40 -18.86 -30.13 15.93
C GLN A 40 -18.36 -28.69 15.97
N GLN A 41 -18.55 -27.98 17.09
CA GLN A 41 -18.04 -26.61 17.27
C GLN A 41 -16.53 -26.62 17.46
N ILE A 42 -16.02 -27.56 18.26
CA ILE A 42 -14.59 -27.76 18.47
C ILE A 42 -13.92 -28.15 17.15
N HIS A 43 -14.48 -29.14 16.45
CA HIS A 43 -14.00 -29.63 15.15
C HIS A 43 -13.87 -28.50 14.11
N ALA A 44 -14.83 -27.55 14.09
CA ALA A 44 -14.79 -26.40 13.20
C ALA A 44 -13.60 -25.44 13.45
N PHE A 45 -13.06 -25.37 14.66
CA PHE A 45 -11.86 -24.57 14.96
C PHE A 45 -10.57 -25.22 14.47
N PHE A 46 -10.54 -26.55 14.35
CA PHE A 46 -9.31 -27.31 14.08
C PHE A 46 -9.27 -27.98 12.69
N SER A 47 -10.36 -27.93 11.92
CA SER A 47 -10.45 -28.56 10.59
C SER A 47 -10.41 -27.53 9.46
N GLN A 48 -9.54 -27.73 8.47
CA GLN A 48 -9.36 -26.83 7.32
C GLN A 48 -9.08 -27.59 6.01
N PRO A 49 -9.32 -27.00 4.82
CA PRO A 49 -9.01 -27.65 3.54
C PRO A 49 -7.53 -28.03 3.45
N GLY A 50 -7.22 -29.33 3.31
CA GLY A 50 -5.84 -29.84 3.24
C GLY A 50 -5.22 -30.22 4.58
N HIS A 51 -5.91 -29.95 5.70
CA HIS A 51 -5.56 -30.42 7.04
C HIS A 51 -6.81 -31.01 7.72
N ASP A 52 -7.08 -32.28 7.42
CA ASP A 52 -8.25 -32.99 7.92
C ASP A 52 -8.02 -33.42 9.37
N PHE A 53 -8.45 -32.60 10.33
CA PHE A 53 -8.51 -32.96 11.74
C PHE A 53 -9.59 -34.03 11.98
N ASN A 54 -9.22 -35.13 12.62
CA ASN A 54 -10.11 -36.28 12.76
C ASN A 54 -11.09 -36.07 13.93
N PRO A 55 -12.41 -36.05 13.68
CA PRO A 55 -13.41 -35.88 14.74
C PRO A 55 -13.29 -36.90 15.90
N ARG A 56 -12.73 -38.09 15.64
CA ARG A 56 -12.53 -39.12 16.67
C ARG A 56 -11.55 -38.68 17.77
N GLU A 57 -10.60 -37.81 17.46
CA GLU A 57 -9.60 -37.37 18.44
C GLU A 57 -10.22 -36.50 19.55
N ILE A 58 -11.26 -35.71 19.22
CA ILE A 58 -12.03 -34.96 20.25
C ILE A 58 -12.76 -35.93 21.17
N LEU A 59 -13.33 -37.01 20.63
CA LEU A 59 -14.03 -38.03 21.40
C LEU A 59 -13.08 -38.79 22.33
N GLU A 60 -11.87 -39.10 21.85
CA GLU A 60 -10.79 -39.70 22.65
C GLU A 60 -10.35 -38.77 23.78
N LEU A 61 -10.17 -37.46 23.51
CA LEU A 61 -9.81 -36.48 24.54
C LEU A 61 -10.91 -36.29 25.60
N ARG A 62 -12.20 -36.40 25.23
CA ARG A 62 -13.30 -36.37 26.21
C ARG A 62 -13.33 -37.57 27.13
N SER A 63 -13.00 -38.74 26.60
CA SER A 63 -13.07 -40.03 27.32
C SER A 63 -11.76 -40.42 28.02
N ALA A 64 -10.66 -39.77 27.67
CA ALA A 64 -9.33 -40.00 28.24
C ALA A 64 -9.25 -39.64 29.73
N ASN A 65 -8.40 -40.36 30.44
CA ASN A 65 -8.06 -40.05 31.83
C ASN A 65 -7.34 -38.70 31.90
N ARG A 66 -7.92 -37.73 32.62
CA ARG A 66 -7.37 -36.36 32.72
C ARG A 66 -5.98 -36.30 33.35
N SER A 67 -5.59 -37.28 34.17
CA SER A 67 -4.26 -37.34 34.77
C SER A 67 -3.13 -37.69 33.78
N SER A 68 -3.46 -38.25 32.61
CA SER A 68 -2.49 -38.57 31.54
C SER A 68 -2.43 -37.51 30.43
N LEU A 69 -3.15 -36.39 30.59
CA LEU A 69 -3.24 -35.32 29.61
C LEU A 69 -2.57 -34.03 30.13
N PRO A 70 -2.12 -33.12 29.24
CA PRO A 70 -1.68 -31.81 29.67
C PRO A 70 -2.85 -31.01 30.30
N PRO A 71 -2.57 -30.07 31.21
CA PRO A 71 -3.62 -29.26 31.83
C PRO A 71 -4.34 -28.41 30.77
N PRO A 72 -5.67 -28.22 30.87
CA PRO A 72 -6.41 -27.33 29.97
C PRO A 72 -5.77 -25.95 29.84
N ALA A 73 -5.98 -25.31 28.69
CA ALA A 73 -5.63 -23.91 28.52
C ALA A 73 -6.36 -23.05 29.58
N THR A 74 -5.68 -22.03 30.09
CA THR A 74 -6.28 -21.07 31.02
C THR A 74 -7.41 -20.32 30.32
N ARG A 75 -8.31 -19.72 31.11
CA ARG A 75 -9.41 -18.90 30.57
C ARG A 75 -8.89 -17.74 29.71
N ALA A 76 -7.75 -17.14 30.06
CA ALA A 76 -7.12 -16.10 29.28
C ALA A 76 -6.55 -16.62 27.94
N GLU A 77 -5.89 -17.78 27.94
CA GLU A 77 -5.39 -18.43 26.71
C GLU A 77 -6.54 -18.84 25.78
N LEU A 78 -7.64 -19.39 26.34
CA LEU A 78 -8.82 -19.75 25.57
C LEU A 78 -9.53 -18.51 25.01
N GLN A 79 -9.69 -17.45 25.81
CA GLN A 79 -10.32 -16.21 25.37
C GLN A 79 -9.47 -15.54 24.28
N ALA A 80 -8.14 -15.48 24.42
CA ALA A 80 -7.25 -14.96 23.39
C ALA A 80 -7.31 -15.78 22.08
N PHE A 81 -7.47 -17.11 22.17
CA PHE A 81 -7.69 -17.96 21.00
C PHE A 81 -9.03 -17.65 20.31
N LEU A 82 -10.12 -17.51 21.09
CA LEU A 82 -11.45 -17.23 20.55
C LEU A 82 -11.57 -15.80 20.00
N ASP A 83 -10.95 -14.82 20.66
CA ASP A 83 -10.86 -13.42 20.20
C ASP A 83 -10.00 -13.34 18.94
N GLY A 84 -8.92 -14.11 18.86
CA GLY A 84 -8.11 -14.26 17.66
C GLY A 84 -8.86 -14.91 16.49
N TRP A 85 -9.89 -15.71 16.78
CA TRP A 85 -10.75 -16.34 15.76
C TRP A 85 -11.89 -15.43 15.28
N SER A 86 -12.39 -14.52 16.13
CA SER A 86 -13.49 -13.60 15.80
C SER A 86 -13.04 -12.26 15.22
N THR A 87 -11.78 -11.85 15.44
CA THR A 87 -11.29 -10.50 15.12
C THR A 87 -10.24 -10.48 14.00
N TYR A 88 -9.73 -11.63 13.57
CA TYR A 88 -8.64 -11.74 12.61
C TYR A 88 -8.84 -12.99 11.73
N PRO A 89 -8.82 -12.89 10.39
CA PRO A 89 -8.56 -14.06 9.54
C PRO A 89 -7.07 -14.48 9.78
N PRO A 90 -6.55 -15.59 9.22
CA PRO A 90 -5.55 -16.51 9.82
C PRO A 90 -4.11 -16.01 10.08
N HIS A 91 -3.93 -14.75 10.48
CA HIS A 91 -2.74 -14.24 11.18
C HIS A 91 -2.26 -15.24 12.26
N SER A 92 -3.17 -15.90 12.98
CA SER A 92 -2.85 -16.78 14.11
C SER A 92 -1.99 -18.00 13.77
N TYR A 93 -1.98 -18.51 12.52
CA TYR A 93 -1.19 -19.69 12.15
C TYR A 93 0.28 -19.35 11.84
N PHE A 94 0.52 -18.25 11.11
CA PHE A 94 1.87 -17.68 10.93
C PHE A 94 2.50 -17.33 12.28
N TRP A 95 1.75 -16.64 13.13
CA TRP A 95 2.18 -16.30 14.50
C TRP A 95 2.37 -17.53 15.40
N HIS A 96 1.59 -18.61 15.19
CA HIS A 96 1.74 -19.85 15.95
C HIS A 96 2.99 -20.64 15.54
N TYR A 97 3.26 -20.76 14.23
CA TYR A 97 4.42 -21.50 13.72
C TYR A 97 5.74 -20.82 14.13
N CYS A 98 5.78 -19.49 14.11
CA CYS A 98 6.94 -18.72 14.57
C CYS A 98 7.12 -18.78 16.10
N GLY A 99 6.03 -19.05 16.85
CA GLY A 99 5.99 -19.02 18.31
C GLY A 99 6.57 -20.25 18.96
N ASP A 100 6.34 -21.41 18.34
CA ASP A 100 6.87 -22.69 18.81
C ASP A 100 8.39 -22.84 18.60
N GLN A 101 9.01 -21.94 17.81
CA GLN A 101 10.45 -21.93 17.52
C GLN A 101 11.25 -20.86 18.29
N GLY A 102 10.60 -20.04 19.15
CA GLY A 102 11.29 -19.07 20.03
C GLY A 102 11.71 -17.74 19.38
N PHE A 103 11.18 -17.37 18.21
CA PHE A 103 11.58 -16.19 17.43
C PHE A 103 11.07 -14.82 17.94
N PHE A 104 10.50 -14.72 19.15
CA PHE A 104 9.49 -13.67 19.42
C PHE A 104 9.95 -12.34 20.00
N GLU A 105 11.18 -12.17 20.52
CA GLU A 105 11.52 -10.91 21.17
C GLU A 105 12.13 -9.87 20.21
N ASP A 106 12.84 -10.31 19.16
CA ASP A 106 13.59 -9.40 18.26
C ASP A 106 13.14 -9.38 16.79
N ALA A 107 12.21 -10.26 16.37
CA ALA A 107 11.78 -10.36 14.97
C ALA A 107 10.91 -9.17 14.53
N TRP A 108 11.09 -8.78 13.27
CA TRP A 108 10.36 -7.69 12.62
C TRP A 108 9.26 -8.25 11.73
N LEU A 109 8.09 -7.63 11.75
CA LEU A 109 7.01 -7.95 10.84
C LEU A 109 6.67 -6.74 9.97
N VAL A 110 6.52 -6.98 8.67
CA VAL A 110 5.83 -6.05 7.78
C VAL A 110 4.53 -6.67 7.27
N GLU A 111 3.50 -5.84 7.16
CA GLU A 111 2.25 -6.12 6.47
C GLU A 111 2.07 -5.08 5.37
N TYR A 112 1.74 -5.55 4.18
CA TYR A 112 1.36 -4.73 3.04
C TYR A 112 0.04 -5.26 2.49
N ARG A 113 -0.94 -4.37 2.25
CA ARG A 113 -2.25 -4.74 1.75
C ARG A 113 -2.71 -3.76 0.68
N PHE A 114 -3.00 -4.29 -0.49
CA PHE A 114 -3.72 -3.64 -1.57
C PHE A 114 -5.20 -3.97 -1.41
N HIS A 115 -6.00 -2.96 -1.13
CA HIS A 115 -7.42 -3.12 -0.83
C HIS A 115 -8.24 -3.26 -2.13
N PRO A 116 -9.34 -4.05 -2.11
CA PRO A 116 -10.17 -4.25 -3.28
C PRO A 116 -11.08 -3.03 -3.53
N VAL A 117 -10.56 -2.02 -4.23
CA VAL A 117 -11.26 -0.74 -4.50
C VAL A 117 -11.45 -0.45 -5.98
N GLY A 118 -11.26 -1.45 -6.86
CA GLY A 118 -11.52 -1.31 -8.30
C GLY A 118 -10.50 -0.44 -9.02
N GLN A 119 -10.97 0.51 -9.83
CA GLN A 119 -10.10 1.47 -10.52
C GLN A 119 -9.77 2.63 -9.61
N GLY A 120 -8.63 2.46 -8.96
CA GLY A 120 -8.02 3.39 -8.05
C GLY A 120 -6.95 2.67 -7.26
N MET A 121 -6.58 3.25 -6.13
CA MET A 121 -5.56 2.70 -5.26
C MET A 121 -5.90 3.02 -3.81
N LEU A 122 -5.96 1.99 -2.99
CA LEU A 122 -5.90 2.09 -1.53
C LEU A 122 -4.94 1.01 -1.06
N HIS A 123 -3.81 1.45 -0.53
CA HIS A 123 -2.82 0.57 0.06
C HIS A 123 -2.60 0.92 1.52
N SER A 124 -2.59 -0.07 2.41
CA SER A 124 -2.18 0.10 3.80
C SER A 124 -0.98 -0.78 4.13
N GLY A 125 -0.13 -0.31 5.04
CA GLY A 125 0.94 -1.13 5.57
C GLY A 125 1.22 -0.87 7.04
N ALA A 126 1.87 -1.85 7.66
CA ALA A 126 2.25 -1.79 9.06
C ALA A 126 3.62 -2.45 9.28
N LEU A 127 4.47 -1.81 10.09
CA LEU A 127 5.72 -2.36 10.58
C LEU A 127 5.61 -2.59 12.08
N ARG A 128 6.01 -3.77 12.55
CA ARG A 128 5.93 -4.18 13.97
C ARG A 128 7.23 -4.81 14.41
N GLN A 129 7.57 -4.58 15.68
CA GLN A 129 8.69 -5.23 16.35
C GLN A 129 8.33 -5.41 17.82
N GLY A 130 8.30 -6.65 18.29
CA GLY A 130 8.01 -6.98 19.69
C GLY A 130 6.76 -6.28 20.23
N ARG A 131 6.91 -5.54 21.34
CA ARG A 131 5.81 -4.82 22.02
C ARG A 131 5.66 -3.36 21.59
N ARG A 132 6.49 -2.87 20.67
CA ARG A 132 6.46 -1.49 20.22
C ARG A 132 5.12 -1.19 19.54
N GLN A 133 4.68 0.06 19.65
CA GLN A 133 3.53 0.50 18.86
C GLN A 133 3.84 0.34 17.37
N PRO A 134 2.94 -0.26 16.57
CA PRO A 134 3.14 -0.43 15.14
C PRO A 134 3.31 0.93 14.45
N PHE A 135 4.23 0.99 13.50
CA PHE A 135 4.28 2.10 12.55
C PHE A 135 3.34 1.79 11.39
N THR A 136 2.39 2.66 11.10
CA THR A 136 1.34 2.40 10.09
C THR A 136 1.29 3.49 9.03
N TRP A 137 1.04 3.08 7.78
CA TRP A 137 0.92 4.02 6.68
C TRP A 137 -0.18 3.66 5.69
N ILE A 138 -0.56 4.67 4.91
CA ILE A 138 -1.42 4.53 3.74
C ILE A 138 -0.71 5.14 2.52
N TYR A 139 -0.80 4.48 1.38
CA TYR A 139 -0.36 4.98 0.08
C TYR A 139 -1.58 5.03 -0.85
N ASP A 140 -1.96 6.24 -1.26
CA ASP A 140 -3.23 6.54 -1.94
C ASP A 140 -4.48 6.03 -1.19
N CYS A 141 -5.64 6.59 -1.51
CA CYS A 141 -6.90 6.21 -0.90
C CYS A 141 -8.08 6.64 -1.78
N GLY A 142 -8.07 6.25 -3.05
CA GLY A 142 -9.08 6.69 -4.00
C GLY A 142 -9.61 5.58 -4.89
N SER A 143 -10.73 5.89 -5.54
CA SER A 143 -11.34 5.09 -6.60
C SER A 143 -12.38 5.93 -7.35
N VAL A 144 -12.46 5.75 -8.67
CA VAL A 144 -13.52 6.32 -9.51
C VAL A 144 -14.65 5.34 -9.81
N THR A 145 -14.42 4.04 -9.60
CA THR A 145 -15.45 3.00 -9.82
C THR A 145 -16.09 2.49 -8.53
N ALA A 146 -15.46 2.73 -7.37
CA ALA A 146 -15.88 2.15 -6.10
C ALA A 146 -15.57 3.03 -4.86
N ALA A 147 -15.87 4.33 -4.93
CA ALA A 147 -15.64 5.26 -3.81
C ALA A 147 -16.22 4.78 -2.46
N ALA A 148 -17.44 4.22 -2.45
CA ALA A 148 -18.04 3.69 -1.23
C ALA A 148 -17.27 2.49 -0.63
N GLN A 149 -16.58 1.70 -1.46
CA GLN A 149 -15.74 0.61 -0.97
C GLN A 149 -14.44 1.15 -0.34
N VAL A 150 -13.89 2.25 -0.87
CA VAL A 150 -12.75 2.94 -0.24
C VAL A 150 -13.13 3.36 1.19
N GLU A 151 -14.27 4.02 1.36
CA GLU A 151 -14.76 4.43 2.69
C GLU A 151 -14.96 3.21 3.61
N SER A 152 -15.60 2.15 3.11
CA SER A 152 -15.82 0.90 3.84
C SER A 152 -14.52 0.24 4.30
N GLU A 153 -13.49 0.18 3.46
CA GLU A 153 -12.18 -0.37 3.81
C GLU A 153 -11.45 0.51 4.84
N LEU A 154 -11.55 1.84 4.72
CA LEU A 154 -11.00 2.78 5.71
C LEU A 154 -11.71 2.66 7.06
N ASP A 155 -13.04 2.50 7.08
CA ASP A 155 -13.83 2.27 8.29
C ASP A 155 -13.43 0.95 8.97
N ALA A 156 -13.24 -0.10 8.18
CA ALA A 156 -12.76 -1.39 8.67
C ALA A 156 -11.35 -1.30 9.26
N LEU A 157 -10.43 -0.59 8.59
CA LEU A 157 -9.09 -0.31 9.11
C LEU A 157 -9.14 0.50 10.42
N CYS A 158 -10.00 1.50 10.50
CA CYS A 158 -10.19 2.31 11.71
C CYS A 158 -10.70 1.45 12.87
N THR A 159 -11.73 0.64 12.61
CA THR A 159 -12.33 -0.29 13.59
C THR A 159 -11.30 -1.29 14.09
N ALA A 160 -10.51 -1.90 13.19
CA ALA A 160 -9.49 -2.88 13.54
C ALA A 160 -8.38 -2.34 14.46
N ARG A 161 -8.17 -1.02 14.49
CA ARG A 161 -7.20 -0.39 15.40
C ARG A 161 -7.71 -0.27 16.84
N ASN A 162 -8.99 -0.54 17.10
CA ASN A 162 -9.60 -0.62 18.43
C ASN A 162 -9.24 0.59 19.33
N ALA A 163 -9.36 1.80 18.79
CA ALA A 163 -9.14 3.02 19.55
C ALA A 163 -10.17 3.16 20.69
N ALA A 164 -9.79 3.84 21.78
CA ALA A 164 -10.70 4.09 22.88
C ALA A 164 -11.91 4.94 22.41
N PRO A 165 -13.12 4.73 22.97
CA PRO A 165 -14.28 5.52 22.60
C PRO A 165 -14.00 7.04 22.67
N GLY A 166 -14.31 7.74 21.58
CA GLY A 166 -14.06 9.19 21.47
C GLY A 166 -12.63 9.59 21.07
N SER A 167 -11.75 8.62 20.79
CA SER A 167 -10.41 8.89 20.25
C SER A 167 -10.26 8.36 18.81
N LYS A 168 -9.52 9.08 17.98
CA LYS A 168 -9.14 8.61 16.64
C LYS A 168 -7.89 7.73 16.75
N PRO A 169 -7.82 6.58 16.06
CA PRO A 169 -6.58 5.83 15.97
C PRO A 169 -5.50 6.65 15.24
N LYS A 170 -4.25 6.52 15.68
CA LYS A 170 -3.11 7.20 15.07
C LYS A 170 -2.74 6.53 13.75
N LEU A 171 -2.37 7.34 12.75
CA LEU A 171 -1.78 6.92 11.48
C LEU A 171 -0.50 7.73 11.25
N ASP A 172 0.64 7.05 11.12
CA ASP A 172 1.94 7.72 11.17
C ASP A 172 2.28 8.45 9.87
N PHE A 173 1.82 7.93 8.75
CA PHE A 173 2.26 8.36 7.43
C PHE A 173 1.17 8.13 6.37
N VAL A 174 0.87 9.16 5.60
CA VAL A 174 0.08 9.05 4.36
C VAL A 174 0.94 9.57 3.21
N ALA A 175 1.07 8.81 2.13
CA ALA A 175 1.66 9.28 0.89
C ALA A 175 0.62 9.28 -0.21
N LEU A 176 0.54 10.39 -0.96
CA LEU A 176 -0.27 10.46 -2.16
C LEU A 176 0.63 10.46 -3.38
N SER A 177 0.30 9.65 -4.37
CA SER A 177 1.06 9.52 -5.60
C SER A 177 0.68 10.59 -6.60
N HIS A 178 -0.61 10.86 -6.74
CA HIS A 178 -1.21 11.77 -7.70
C HIS A 178 -2.39 12.50 -7.06
N PHE A 179 -2.89 13.57 -7.70
CA PHE A 179 -4.05 14.34 -7.23
C PHE A 179 -5.35 14.01 -8.00
N ASP A 180 -5.36 12.95 -8.81
CA ASP A 180 -6.57 12.50 -9.48
C ASP A 180 -7.51 11.80 -8.50
N ALA A 181 -8.81 11.84 -8.81
CA ALA A 181 -9.87 11.39 -7.90
C ALA A 181 -9.75 9.90 -7.53
N ASP A 182 -9.26 9.06 -8.45
CA ASP A 182 -8.97 7.65 -8.23
C ASP A 182 -7.79 7.37 -7.28
N HIS A 183 -7.06 8.41 -6.85
CA HIS A 183 -6.02 8.32 -5.83
C HIS A 183 -6.39 9.04 -4.52
N ILE A 184 -7.25 10.07 -4.57
CA ILE A 184 -7.50 10.94 -3.40
C ILE A 184 -8.96 11.00 -2.93
N SER A 185 -9.91 10.35 -3.60
CA SER A 185 -11.35 10.52 -3.28
C SER A 185 -11.73 10.16 -1.83
N GLY A 186 -11.02 9.23 -1.20
CA GLY A 186 -11.21 8.86 0.21
C GLY A 186 -10.37 9.66 1.22
N LEU A 187 -9.57 10.63 0.79
CA LEU A 187 -8.63 11.35 1.66
C LEU A 187 -9.33 12.13 2.77
N VAL A 188 -10.42 12.83 2.47
CA VAL A 188 -11.19 13.58 3.48
C VAL A 188 -11.81 12.63 4.50
N HIS A 189 -12.34 11.49 4.05
CA HIS A 189 -12.88 10.45 4.93
C HIS A 189 -11.79 9.87 5.86
N LEU A 190 -10.62 9.58 5.29
CA LEU A 190 -9.43 9.13 6.04
C LEU A 190 -9.04 10.12 7.15
N LEU A 191 -8.96 11.42 6.86
CA LEU A 191 -8.66 12.44 7.88
C LEU A 191 -9.77 12.56 8.94
N GLY A 192 -11.02 12.32 8.55
CA GLY A 192 -12.15 12.17 9.48
C GLY A 192 -11.98 11.01 10.46
N LEU A 193 -11.38 9.90 10.03
CA LEU A 193 -11.24 8.68 10.83
C LEU A 193 -9.97 8.62 11.70
N PHE A 194 -8.84 9.12 11.20
CA PHE A 194 -7.52 8.92 11.81
C PHE A 194 -6.89 10.20 12.33
N GLU A 195 -6.09 10.10 13.39
CA GLU A 195 -5.12 11.14 13.76
C GLU A 195 -3.86 10.96 12.91
N VAL A 196 -3.77 11.69 11.79
CA VAL A 196 -2.67 11.56 10.82
C VAL A 196 -1.49 12.44 11.23
N LYS A 197 -0.32 11.83 11.47
CA LYS A 197 0.88 12.57 11.89
C LYS A 197 1.55 13.31 10.75
N MET A 198 1.66 12.70 9.57
CA MET A 198 2.34 13.29 8.42
C MET A 198 1.69 12.87 7.09
N ILE A 199 1.54 13.83 6.17
CA ILE A 199 1.09 13.61 4.80
C ILE A 199 2.21 14.06 3.84
N LEU A 200 2.65 13.15 2.99
CA LEU A 200 3.65 13.35 1.96
C LEU A 200 2.97 13.51 0.60
N LEU A 201 3.25 14.61 -0.08
CA LEU A 201 2.64 14.98 -1.36
C LEU A 201 3.72 15.22 -2.41
N PRO A 202 3.53 14.87 -3.69
CA PRO A 202 4.37 15.40 -4.76
C PRO A 202 4.27 16.92 -4.78
N PHE A 203 5.41 17.61 -4.89
CA PHE A 203 5.39 19.01 -5.30
C PHE A 203 5.12 19.08 -6.80
N LEU A 204 4.01 19.71 -7.15
CA LEU A 204 3.60 20.05 -8.50
C LEU A 204 3.50 21.57 -8.57
N GLN A 205 4.07 22.22 -9.59
CA GLN A 205 3.85 23.65 -9.81
C GLN A 205 2.36 23.93 -10.10
N LEU A 206 1.90 25.16 -9.90
CA LEU A 206 0.47 25.47 -10.02
C LEU A 206 -0.08 25.13 -11.42
N TRP A 207 0.66 25.42 -12.49
CA TRP A 207 0.25 25.05 -13.84
C TRP A 207 0.11 23.51 -13.97
N GLN A 208 0.99 22.72 -13.38
CA GLN A 208 0.88 21.26 -13.38
C GLN A 208 -0.39 20.79 -12.67
N ARG A 209 -0.71 21.35 -11.50
CA ARG A 209 -1.97 21.07 -10.78
C ARG A 209 -3.20 21.47 -11.60
N PHE A 210 -3.11 22.55 -12.37
CA PHE A 210 -4.22 22.97 -13.24
C PHE A 210 -4.32 22.20 -14.55
N TRP A 211 -3.31 21.41 -14.91
CA TRP A 211 -3.46 20.40 -15.96
C TRP A 211 -4.37 19.24 -15.46
N ILE A 212 -4.29 18.90 -14.17
CA ILE A 212 -5.22 17.96 -13.52
C ILE A 212 -6.63 18.55 -13.56
N ALA A 213 -6.81 19.81 -13.15
CA ALA A 213 -8.10 20.51 -13.25
C ALA A 213 -8.66 20.50 -14.68
N ALA A 214 -7.80 20.75 -15.68
CA ALA A 214 -8.21 20.73 -17.08
C ALA A 214 -8.68 19.35 -17.54
N SER A 215 -8.10 18.28 -17.01
CA SER A 215 -8.38 16.89 -17.42
C SER A 215 -9.49 16.22 -16.62
N ALA A 216 -9.84 16.75 -15.45
CA ALA A 216 -10.89 16.22 -14.59
C ALA A 216 -12.26 16.19 -15.29
N ASP A 217 -12.99 15.09 -15.12
CA ASP A 217 -14.38 14.97 -15.56
C ASP A 217 -15.30 15.80 -14.66
N ASP A 218 -15.11 15.68 -13.34
CA ASP A 218 -15.83 16.46 -12.33
C ASP A 218 -14.87 17.41 -11.60
N LEU A 219 -15.06 18.72 -11.83
CA LEU A 219 -14.27 19.78 -11.22
C LEU A 219 -15.16 20.67 -10.34
N ASP A 220 -15.31 20.28 -9.08
CA ASP A 220 -16.05 21.06 -8.10
C ASP A 220 -15.18 22.14 -7.42
N ALA A 221 -15.81 22.93 -6.53
CA ALA A 221 -15.13 24.02 -5.84
C ALA A 221 -14.11 23.52 -4.80
N ALA A 222 -14.37 22.37 -4.16
CA ALA A 222 -13.49 21.82 -3.14
C ALA A 222 -12.22 21.25 -3.78
N PHE A 223 -12.35 20.53 -4.89
CA PHE A 223 -11.23 20.01 -5.65
C PHE A 223 -10.41 21.15 -6.27
N LEU A 224 -11.06 22.21 -6.78
CA LEU A 224 -10.35 23.43 -7.20
C LEU A 224 -9.55 24.06 -6.07
N GLN A 225 -10.13 24.18 -4.86
CA GLN A 225 -9.43 24.74 -3.71
C GLN A 225 -8.23 23.88 -3.30
N PHE A 226 -8.38 22.55 -3.34
CA PHE A 226 -7.28 21.61 -3.13
C PHE A 226 -6.16 21.80 -4.16
N LEU A 227 -6.48 21.92 -5.45
CA LEU A 227 -5.47 22.12 -6.50
C LEU A 227 -4.80 23.50 -6.43
N VAL A 228 -5.43 24.51 -5.82
CA VAL A 228 -4.80 25.82 -5.58
C VAL A 228 -3.79 25.71 -4.45
N ASP A 229 -4.22 25.30 -3.26
CA ASP A 229 -3.37 25.18 -2.07
C ASP A 229 -3.63 23.84 -1.36
N PRO A 230 -2.96 22.75 -1.78
CA PRO A 230 -3.20 21.42 -1.21
C PRO A 230 -2.96 21.38 0.30
N ALA A 231 -1.91 22.05 0.78
CA ALA A 231 -1.57 22.07 2.20
C ALA A 231 -2.61 22.87 3.01
N GLY A 232 -3.04 24.03 2.51
CA GLY A 232 -4.07 24.85 3.15
C GLY A 232 -5.43 24.15 3.18
N TYR A 233 -5.82 23.50 2.08
CA TYR A 233 -7.05 22.71 2.01
C TYR A 233 -7.03 21.57 3.03
N LEU A 234 -5.97 20.75 3.06
CA LEU A 234 -5.91 19.59 3.96
C LEU A 234 -5.90 19.99 5.43
N ARG A 235 -5.31 21.14 5.79
CA ARG A 235 -5.40 21.65 7.16
C ARG A 235 -6.77 22.21 7.52
N GLY A 236 -7.52 22.65 6.53
CA GLY A 236 -8.86 23.22 6.70
C GLY A 236 -9.98 22.18 6.83
N VAL A 237 -9.75 20.93 6.42
CA VAL A 237 -10.75 19.85 6.57
C VAL A 237 -10.71 19.25 7.98
N ASP A 238 -11.81 18.64 8.38
CA ASP A 238 -11.91 17.98 9.69
C ASP A 238 -10.85 16.88 9.84
N GLY A 239 -10.18 16.87 10.99
CA GLY A 239 -9.08 15.96 11.30
C GLY A 239 -7.73 16.23 10.63
N GLY A 240 -7.63 17.18 9.69
CA GLY A 240 -6.37 17.48 9.00
C GLY A 240 -5.50 18.59 9.61
N GLY A 241 -6.05 19.37 10.55
CA GLY A 241 -5.39 20.57 11.10
C GLY A 241 -4.03 20.33 11.78
N GLU A 242 -3.83 19.15 12.38
CA GLU A 242 -2.61 18.78 13.10
C GLU A 242 -1.59 18.00 12.24
N ALA A 243 -1.95 17.66 10.99
CA ALA A 243 -1.08 16.86 10.14
C ALA A 243 0.11 17.69 9.64
N ARG A 244 1.33 17.15 9.80
CA ARG A 244 2.53 17.69 9.17
C ARG A 244 2.46 17.44 7.67
N ILE A 245 2.40 18.49 6.86
CA ILE A 245 2.37 18.38 5.39
C ILE A 245 3.78 18.56 4.83
N VAL A 246 4.26 17.57 4.08
CA VAL A 246 5.60 17.56 3.47
C VAL A 246 5.48 17.38 1.96
N PHE A 247 6.01 18.34 1.19
CA PHE A 247 6.10 18.24 -0.26
C PHE A 247 7.41 17.58 -0.69
N VAL A 248 7.35 16.68 -1.66
CA VAL A 248 8.53 16.09 -2.31
C VAL A 248 8.89 16.92 -3.55
N PRO A 249 10.03 17.64 -3.57
CA PRO A 249 10.44 18.39 -4.74
C PRO A 249 10.77 17.45 -5.93
N PRO A 250 10.76 17.94 -7.18
CA PRO A 250 11.18 17.16 -8.34
C PRO A 250 12.60 16.61 -8.15
N SER A 251 12.79 15.34 -8.51
CA SER A 251 14.07 14.64 -8.32
C SER A 251 15.12 15.20 -9.29
N ALA A 252 16.27 15.60 -8.77
CA ALA A 252 17.34 16.26 -9.53
C ALA A 252 18.15 15.31 -10.44
N GLY A 253 17.90 14.00 -10.38
CA GLY A 253 18.64 12.97 -11.12
C GLY A 253 19.84 12.39 -10.37
N ASP A 254 20.23 13.00 -9.24
CA ASP A 254 21.17 12.41 -8.31
C ASP A 254 20.48 11.30 -7.50
N PRO A 255 21.19 10.20 -7.20
CA PRO A 255 20.62 9.13 -6.40
C PRO A 255 20.37 9.58 -4.95
N PRO A 256 19.42 8.93 -4.25
CA PRO A 256 19.24 9.12 -2.83
C PRO A 256 20.49 8.67 -2.07
N PRO A 257 20.67 9.14 -0.83
CA PRO A 257 21.84 8.84 -0.02
C PRO A 257 22.00 7.34 0.17
N ALA A 258 23.24 6.93 0.46
CA ALA A 258 23.53 5.56 0.86
C ALA A 258 22.64 5.19 2.07
N PRO A 259 22.02 4.00 2.08
CA PRO A 259 21.34 3.49 3.26
C PRO A 259 22.32 3.51 4.45
N ASP A 260 21.87 3.99 5.61
CA ASP A 260 22.68 3.94 6.82
C ASP A 260 22.60 2.53 7.42
N PHE A 261 23.61 1.70 7.15
CA PHE A 261 23.69 0.32 7.67
C PHE A 261 24.03 0.25 9.17
N GLY A 262 23.98 1.37 9.89
CA GLY A 262 24.09 1.38 11.34
C GLY A 262 23.10 0.40 11.99
N PRO A 263 23.49 -0.26 13.11
CA PRO A 263 22.54 -1.11 13.82
C PRO A 263 21.33 -0.27 14.24
N PRO A 264 20.10 -0.83 14.21
CA PRO A 264 18.93 -0.14 14.74
C PRO A 264 19.19 0.43 16.13
N GLU A 265 18.78 1.68 16.37
CA GLU A 265 18.85 2.31 17.68
C GLU A 265 17.83 1.66 18.64
N GLY A 266 18.20 0.52 19.24
CA GLY A 266 17.36 -0.21 20.20
C GLY A 266 18.19 -0.84 21.32
N PRO A 267 17.65 -0.94 22.55
CA PRO A 267 18.32 -1.70 23.61
C PRO A 267 18.42 -3.16 23.16
N ARG A 268 19.66 -3.67 23.06
CA ARG A 268 19.91 -5.10 22.84
C ARG A 268 19.65 -5.83 24.16
N GLY A 269 18.57 -6.62 24.23
CA GLY A 269 18.30 -7.53 25.35
C GLY A 269 17.38 -7.01 26.47
N GLU A 270 16.71 -5.88 26.29
CA GLU A 270 15.55 -5.47 27.13
C GLU A 270 14.30 -5.28 26.23
N LEU A 271 13.11 -5.44 26.82
CA LEU A 271 11.83 -5.23 26.11
C LEU A 271 11.70 -3.76 25.67
N ASP A 272 11.96 -3.45 24.39
CA ASP A 272 11.71 -2.12 23.82
C ASP A 272 10.21 -1.94 23.53
N ASP A 273 9.59 -0.96 24.18
CA ASP A 273 8.21 -0.55 23.98
C ASP A 273 8.08 0.85 23.37
N ARG A 274 9.20 1.50 23.03
CA ARG A 274 9.22 2.86 22.49
C ARG A 274 8.56 2.88 21.10
N PRO A 275 7.78 3.93 20.77
CA PRO A 275 7.25 4.10 19.42
C PRO A 275 8.37 4.17 18.37
N MET A 276 8.13 3.60 17.20
CA MET A 276 9.00 3.77 16.04
C MET A 276 9.04 5.23 15.61
N LYS A 277 10.23 5.74 15.26
CA LYS A 277 10.42 7.15 14.91
C LYS A 277 10.73 7.29 13.42
N LEU A 278 9.84 7.99 12.72
CA LEU A 278 10.11 8.48 11.37
C LEU A 278 11.05 9.70 11.41
N ARG A 279 12.16 9.62 10.69
CA ARG A 279 13.17 10.67 10.53
C ARG A 279 13.24 11.09 9.08
N LEU A 280 13.31 12.40 8.87
CA LEU A 280 13.53 13.01 7.57
C LEU A 280 14.09 14.41 7.77
N GLU A 281 14.86 14.88 6.79
CA GLU A 281 15.31 16.27 6.71
C GLU A 281 14.37 17.07 5.82
N THR A 282 14.01 18.27 6.28
CA THR A 282 13.18 19.19 5.52
C THR A 282 13.81 20.57 5.44
N ASP A 283 13.59 21.23 4.31
CA ASP A 283 13.89 22.63 4.12
C ASP A 283 12.63 23.47 4.33
N ARG A 284 12.81 24.72 4.77
CA ARG A 284 11.70 25.68 4.86
C ARG A 284 11.26 26.09 3.46
N VAL A 285 9.96 26.36 3.31
CA VAL A 285 9.37 26.89 2.06
C VAL A 285 10.15 28.13 1.61
N PRO A 286 10.66 28.17 0.38
CA PRO A 286 11.19 29.40 -0.20
C PRO A 286 10.13 30.52 -0.20
N ASP A 287 10.55 31.78 -0.04
CA ASP A 287 9.62 32.93 -0.09
C ASP A 287 8.89 33.05 -1.43
N VAL A 288 9.47 32.50 -2.50
CA VAL A 288 8.85 32.34 -3.80
C VAL A 288 9.16 30.94 -4.28
N VAL A 289 8.12 30.13 -4.48
CA VAL A 289 8.26 28.79 -5.04
C VAL A 289 8.10 28.90 -6.56
N ASP A 290 9.13 28.48 -7.30
CA ASP A 290 9.11 28.56 -8.77
C ASP A 290 7.90 27.81 -9.35
N GLY A 291 7.18 28.46 -10.26
CA GLY A 291 5.95 27.94 -10.89
C GLY A 291 4.66 28.08 -10.06
N GLU A 292 4.71 28.63 -8.84
CA GLU A 292 3.54 29.19 -8.17
C GLU A 292 3.17 30.55 -8.76
N ILE A 293 1.89 30.91 -8.73
CA ILE A 293 1.41 32.20 -9.22
C ILE A 293 1.03 33.05 -8.00
N PRO A 294 1.81 34.08 -7.65
CA PRO A 294 1.64 34.83 -6.40
C PRO A 294 0.24 35.43 -6.19
N ASP A 295 -0.40 35.86 -7.28
CA ASP A 295 -1.76 36.43 -7.26
C ASP A 295 -2.87 35.38 -7.04
N VAL A 296 -2.53 34.08 -7.12
CA VAL A 296 -3.49 32.97 -7.04
C VAL A 296 -3.30 32.18 -5.73
N THR A 297 -2.08 31.78 -5.40
CA THR A 297 -1.78 31.01 -4.18
C THR A 297 -1.34 31.88 -3.00
N GLY A 298 -1.37 33.21 -3.17
CA GLY A 298 -0.71 34.14 -2.27
C GLY A 298 0.81 34.02 -2.42
N GLN A 299 1.57 34.98 -1.90
CA GLN A 299 3.03 34.94 -1.98
C GLN A 299 3.67 33.70 -1.32
N ARG A 300 2.91 32.88 -0.57
CA ARG A 300 3.36 31.63 0.04
C ARG A 300 2.21 30.62 0.06
N LEU A 301 2.45 29.40 -0.43
CA LEU A 301 1.64 28.22 -0.06
C LEU A 301 1.48 28.19 1.46
N SER A 302 0.32 27.72 1.95
CA SER A 302 0.13 27.51 3.40
C SER A 302 1.34 26.77 3.97
N ALA A 303 1.89 27.25 5.10
CA ALA A 303 3.23 26.91 5.60
C ALA A 303 3.48 25.39 5.69
N ALA A 304 3.93 24.76 4.62
CA ALA A 304 4.26 23.34 4.54
C ALA A 304 5.76 23.14 4.71
N GLU A 305 6.22 21.91 4.73
CA GLU A 305 7.64 21.60 4.68
C GLU A 305 7.99 21.01 3.32
N PHE A 306 9.24 21.16 2.89
CA PHE A 306 9.73 20.49 1.69
C PHE A 306 10.74 19.45 2.13
N LEU A 307 10.60 18.22 1.64
CA LEU A 307 11.63 17.20 1.80
C LEU A 307 12.92 17.74 1.18
N LYS A 308 13.99 17.77 1.97
CA LYS A 308 15.28 18.24 1.47
C LYS A 308 15.75 17.32 0.35
N VAL A 309 16.20 17.90 -0.76
CA VAL A 309 16.65 17.12 -1.93
C VAL A 309 17.74 16.13 -1.52
N GLY A 310 17.59 14.87 -1.95
CA GLY A 310 18.51 13.80 -1.54
C GLY A 310 18.29 13.34 -0.10
N SER A 311 17.08 13.50 0.45
CA SER A 311 16.71 12.90 1.74
C SER A 311 15.79 11.70 1.54
N VAL A 312 15.81 10.79 2.51
CA VAL A 312 14.88 9.67 2.60
C VAL A 312 14.05 9.79 3.87
N LEU A 313 12.99 9.01 3.95
CA LEU A 313 12.17 8.85 5.13
C LEU A 313 12.62 7.57 5.83
N ASP A 314 13.29 7.70 6.97
CA ASP A 314 13.93 6.61 7.69
C ASP A 314 13.15 6.25 8.97
N ILE A 315 12.95 4.96 9.20
CA ILE A 315 12.33 4.42 10.42
C ILE A 315 13.39 3.64 11.16
N ASP A 316 13.94 4.26 12.20
CA ASP A 316 14.92 3.67 13.10
C ASP A 316 16.16 3.03 12.43
N GLY A 317 16.54 3.46 11.22
CA GLY A 317 17.69 2.92 10.48
C GLY A 317 17.40 1.59 9.79
N LEU A 318 16.16 1.11 9.86
CA LEU A 318 15.78 -0.24 9.45
C LEU A 318 14.95 -0.27 8.21
N TRP A 319 13.99 0.63 8.14
CA TRP A 319 13.07 0.74 7.03
C TRP A 319 13.16 2.12 6.44
N GLU A 320 13.17 2.21 5.13
CA GLU A 320 13.15 3.49 4.44
C GLU A 320 12.00 3.57 3.46
N PHE A 321 11.48 4.79 3.32
CA PHE A 321 10.70 5.20 2.17
C PHE A 321 11.52 6.18 1.35
N VAL A 322 11.63 5.90 0.06
CA VAL A 322 12.47 6.68 -0.87
C VAL A 322 11.59 7.24 -1.98
N PRO A 323 11.17 8.50 -1.86
CA PRO A 323 10.31 9.13 -2.83
C PRO A 323 11.08 9.57 -4.08
N TYR A 324 10.50 9.34 -5.25
CA TYR A 324 11.00 9.82 -6.55
C TYR A 324 9.88 10.57 -7.28
N ASN A 325 9.95 11.91 -7.23
CA ASN A 325 9.06 12.78 -7.98
C ASN A 325 9.66 13.04 -9.39
N ASP A 326 9.03 12.56 -10.45
CA ASP A 326 9.59 12.63 -11.81
C ASP A 326 9.64 14.07 -12.37
N ALA A 327 10.84 14.63 -12.48
CA ALA A 327 11.05 15.98 -13.02
C ALA A 327 10.93 16.08 -14.56
N HIS A 328 10.80 14.97 -15.30
CA HIS A 328 10.85 15.01 -16.76
C HIS A 328 9.68 15.77 -17.40
N GLN A 329 8.51 15.78 -16.78
CA GLN A 329 7.36 16.51 -17.32
C GLN A 329 7.58 18.03 -17.26
N ALA A 330 8.14 18.55 -16.17
CA ALA A 330 8.51 19.96 -16.04
C ALA A 330 9.54 20.38 -17.11
N LYS A 331 10.51 19.51 -17.44
CA LYS A 331 11.51 19.76 -18.49
C LYS A 331 10.92 19.89 -19.91
N ARG A 332 9.70 19.41 -20.14
CA ARG A 332 9.00 19.52 -21.44
C ARG A 332 8.15 20.80 -21.56
N CYS A 333 7.99 21.54 -20.47
CA CYS A 333 7.22 22.78 -20.45
C CYS A 333 7.94 23.84 -21.31
N PRO A 334 7.30 24.40 -22.37
CA PRO A 334 7.90 25.47 -23.14
C PRO A 334 8.20 26.71 -22.28
N ALA A 335 9.29 27.41 -22.59
CA ALA A 335 9.63 28.65 -21.91
C ALA A 335 8.46 29.66 -22.01
N GLY A 336 8.07 30.25 -20.88
CA GLY A 336 6.96 31.20 -20.80
C GLY A 336 5.56 30.58 -20.78
N PHE A 337 5.42 29.26 -20.92
CA PHE A 337 4.10 28.61 -20.86
C PHE A 337 3.32 28.90 -19.56
N PRO A 338 3.93 28.88 -18.34
CA PRO A 338 3.20 29.21 -17.11
C PRO A 338 2.51 30.58 -17.17
N ALA A 339 3.15 31.59 -17.77
CA ALA A 339 2.57 32.94 -17.93
C ALA A 339 1.38 32.96 -18.89
N THR A 340 1.31 32.04 -19.86
CA THR A 340 0.16 31.91 -20.77
C THR A 340 -1.04 31.22 -20.12
N VAL A 341 -0.79 30.38 -19.10
CA VAL A 341 -1.82 29.63 -18.38
C VAL A 341 -2.44 30.47 -17.26
N GLU A 342 -1.65 31.34 -16.63
CA GLU A 342 -2.10 32.23 -15.55
C GLU A 342 -3.46 32.91 -15.77
N PRO A 343 -3.73 33.61 -16.90
CA PRO A 343 -5.03 34.25 -17.11
C PRO A 343 -6.20 33.26 -17.21
N LEU A 344 -5.94 32.04 -17.72
CA LEU A 344 -6.96 30.99 -17.80
C LEU A 344 -7.28 30.44 -16.41
N ILE A 345 -6.26 30.28 -15.55
CA ILE A 345 -6.44 29.91 -14.13
C ILE A 345 -7.28 30.98 -13.41
N LYS A 346 -6.92 32.26 -13.55
CA LYS A 346 -7.67 33.37 -12.94
C LYS A 346 -9.12 33.39 -13.39
N THR A 347 -9.38 33.14 -14.68
CA THR A 347 -10.74 33.04 -15.24
C THR A 347 -11.52 31.87 -14.65
N LEU A 348 -10.90 30.69 -14.54
CA LEU A 348 -11.51 29.50 -13.97
C LEU A 348 -11.87 29.68 -12.49
N LEU A 349 -10.99 30.33 -11.72
CA LEU A 349 -11.22 30.60 -10.30
C LEU A 349 -12.27 31.70 -10.07
N ALA A 350 -12.40 32.66 -10.98
CA ALA A 350 -13.42 33.70 -10.91
C ALA A 350 -14.83 33.22 -11.32
N ALA A 351 -14.96 32.02 -11.88
CA ALA A 351 -16.22 31.50 -12.36
C ALA A 351 -17.21 31.22 -11.19
N GLY A 352 -18.24 32.07 -11.10
CA GLY A 352 -19.19 32.05 -9.99
C GLY A 352 -20.29 30.99 -10.09
N ASN A 353 -20.40 30.28 -11.20
CA ASN A 353 -21.41 29.22 -11.40
C ASN A 353 -20.85 28.03 -12.23
N PRO A 354 -21.53 26.86 -12.22
CA PRO A 354 -21.03 25.67 -12.90
C PRO A 354 -20.86 25.81 -14.42
N ALA A 355 -21.72 26.57 -15.11
CA ALA A 355 -21.65 26.74 -16.55
C ALA A 355 -20.43 27.58 -16.98
N ASP A 356 -20.18 28.68 -16.26
CA ASP A 356 -19.00 29.52 -16.48
C ASP A 356 -17.71 28.74 -16.13
N ARG A 357 -17.75 27.93 -15.06
CA ARG A 357 -16.62 27.08 -14.67
C ARG A 357 -16.30 26.07 -15.76
N LYS A 358 -17.32 25.40 -16.31
CA LYS A 358 -17.14 24.45 -17.41
C LYS A 358 -16.54 25.13 -18.63
N THR A 359 -17.05 26.30 -19.01
CA THR A 359 -16.50 27.11 -20.12
C THR A 359 -15.03 27.46 -19.91
N ALA A 360 -14.66 27.91 -18.71
CA ALA A 360 -13.28 28.25 -18.38
C ALA A 360 -12.37 27.01 -18.33
N GLN A 361 -12.87 25.88 -17.83
CA GLN A 361 -12.16 24.60 -17.80
C GLN A 361 -11.89 24.10 -19.24
N ASP A 362 -12.86 24.21 -20.15
CA ASP A 362 -12.71 23.81 -21.54
C ASP A 362 -11.70 24.70 -22.28
N ALA A 363 -11.67 26.00 -22.00
CA ALA A 363 -10.65 26.91 -22.53
C ALA A 363 -9.24 26.56 -22.02
N LEU A 364 -9.11 26.24 -20.73
CA LEU A 364 -7.86 25.77 -20.13
C LEU A 364 -7.41 24.45 -20.78
N ARG A 365 -8.33 23.49 -20.95
CA ARG A 365 -8.09 22.19 -21.61
C ARG A 365 -7.59 22.38 -23.04
N ALA A 366 -8.25 23.22 -23.84
CA ALA A 366 -7.84 23.49 -25.21
C ALA A 366 -6.42 24.08 -25.32
N HIS A 367 -6.03 24.92 -24.35
CA HIS A 367 -4.68 25.50 -24.30
C HIS A 367 -3.61 24.46 -23.97
N TYR A 368 -3.88 23.57 -23.01
CA TYR A 368 -3.03 22.41 -22.72
C TYR A 368 -2.90 21.47 -23.92
N ASP A 369 -4.03 21.14 -24.56
CA ASP A 369 -4.06 20.24 -25.72
C ASP A 369 -3.28 20.82 -26.91
N THR A 370 -3.37 22.12 -27.14
CA THR A 370 -2.60 22.79 -28.20
C THR A 370 -1.10 22.72 -27.93
N THR A 371 -0.69 22.84 -26.67
CA THR A 371 0.73 22.90 -26.28
C THR A 371 1.36 21.53 -26.19
N PHE A 372 0.68 20.60 -25.53
CA PHE A 372 1.21 19.29 -25.19
C PHE A 372 0.60 18.17 -26.01
N GLY A 373 -0.47 18.39 -26.78
CA GLY A 373 -1.22 17.35 -27.48
C GLY A 373 -2.38 16.81 -26.65
N ASP A 374 -3.37 16.22 -27.34
CA ASP A 374 -4.67 15.80 -26.82
C ASP A 374 -4.75 14.34 -26.35
N SER A 375 -3.67 13.57 -26.49
CA SER A 375 -3.65 12.17 -26.08
C SER A 375 -3.72 12.02 -24.56
N ALA A 376 -4.57 11.11 -24.06
CA ALA A 376 -4.70 10.79 -22.63
C ALA A 376 -3.35 10.52 -21.93
N TYR A 377 -2.43 9.83 -22.61
CA TYR A 377 -1.06 9.61 -22.12
C TYR A 377 -0.31 10.90 -21.75
N ARG A 378 -0.51 11.99 -22.50
CA ARG A 378 0.21 13.24 -22.23
C ARG A 378 -0.36 14.02 -21.05
N ARG A 379 -1.57 13.69 -20.60
CA ARG A 379 -2.30 14.39 -19.54
C ARG A 379 -1.99 13.86 -18.13
N ASN A 380 -1.66 12.57 -17.99
CA ASN A 380 -1.45 11.91 -16.69
C ASN A 380 -0.01 11.42 -16.54
N ILE A 381 0.94 12.31 -16.22
CA ILE A 381 2.33 11.87 -16.05
C ILE A 381 3.08 12.47 -14.86
N ILE A 382 2.39 12.87 -13.79
CA ILE A 382 3.09 13.42 -12.61
C ILE A 382 2.74 12.68 -11.34
N SER A 383 3.29 11.48 -11.22
CA SER A 383 3.11 10.68 -10.01
C SER A 383 4.40 10.61 -9.20
N LEU A 384 4.23 10.64 -7.88
CA LEU A 384 5.27 10.33 -6.92
C LEU A 384 5.45 8.81 -6.89
N PHE A 385 6.63 8.35 -7.29
CA PHE A 385 7.03 6.95 -7.07
C PHE A 385 7.53 6.85 -5.64
N LEU A 386 7.26 5.72 -4.98
CA LEU A 386 7.67 5.49 -3.61
C LEU A 386 8.23 4.07 -3.46
N TYR A 387 9.53 3.97 -3.22
CA TYR A 387 10.12 2.72 -2.73
C TYR A 387 9.88 2.59 -1.23
N GLY A 388 9.60 1.38 -0.75
CA GLY A 388 9.46 1.05 0.66
C GLY A 388 10.08 -0.30 0.96
N GLY A 389 11.12 -0.34 1.80
CA GLY A 389 11.84 -1.57 2.08
C GLY A 389 12.89 -1.43 3.17
N PRO A 390 13.57 -2.54 3.52
CA PRO A 390 14.60 -2.49 4.53
C PRO A 390 15.89 -1.84 4.01
N VAL A 391 16.51 -1.05 4.87
CA VAL A 391 17.82 -0.43 4.66
C VAL A 391 18.87 -1.53 4.50
N SER A 392 18.95 -2.44 5.47
CA SER A 392 19.85 -3.59 5.48
C SER A 392 19.19 -4.83 4.88
N THR A 393 19.99 -5.77 4.36
CA THR A 393 19.48 -7.08 3.96
C THR A 393 19.26 -7.93 5.21
N PRO A 394 18.04 -8.44 5.49
CA PRO A 394 17.81 -9.36 6.59
C PRO A 394 18.67 -10.62 6.46
N ALA A 395 19.13 -11.17 7.60
CA ALA A 395 19.81 -12.46 7.65
C ALA A 395 18.87 -13.61 7.25
N ASP A 396 17.61 -13.53 7.67
CA ASP A 396 16.56 -14.47 7.29
C ASP A 396 15.21 -13.76 7.10
N ALA A 397 14.36 -14.30 6.22
CA ALA A 397 13.06 -13.74 5.92
C ALA A 397 12.04 -14.80 5.51
N TYR A 398 10.84 -14.70 6.06
CA TYR A 398 9.70 -15.58 5.75
C TYR A 398 8.54 -14.74 5.22
N PHE A 399 7.94 -15.17 4.12
CA PHE A 399 6.85 -14.45 3.48
C PHE A 399 5.60 -15.32 3.38
N GLU A 400 4.46 -14.68 3.53
CA GLU A 400 3.15 -15.25 3.24
C GLU A 400 2.38 -14.23 2.38
N THR A 401 1.83 -14.67 1.25
CA THR A 401 1.03 -13.82 0.36
C THR A 401 -0.34 -14.42 0.15
N GLY A 402 -1.37 -13.58 -0.01
CA GLY A 402 -2.74 -14.06 -0.17
C GLY A 402 -3.68 -13.03 -0.75
N GLU A 403 -4.87 -13.49 -1.11
CA GLU A 403 -5.97 -12.66 -1.56
C GLU A 403 -6.73 -12.04 -0.37
N THR A 404 -7.24 -10.84 -0.56
CA THR A 404 -8.15 -10.19 0.41
C THR A 404 -9.48 -9.91 -0.26
N ARG A 405 -10.58 -10.02 0.48
CA ARG A 405 -11.91 -9.58 0.04
C ARG A 405 -12.36 -8.40 0.89
N LEU A 406 -13.44 -7.75 0.46
CA LEU A 406 -14.00 -6.62 1.19
C LEU A 406 -14.26 -6.97 2.66
N GLY A 407 -13.68 -6.19 3.58
CA GLY A 407 -13.78 -6.36 5.03
C GLY A 407 -13.21 -7.68 5.60
N ASN A 408 -12.69 -8.59 4.78
CA ASN A 408 -12.26 -9.93 5.19
C ASN A 408 -11.04 -10.41 4.39
N MET A 409 -10.02 -10.92 5.08
CA MET A 409 -8.90 -11.59 4.42
C MET A 409 -9.31 -13.04 4.07
N ALA A 410 -9.07 -13.46 2.83
CA ALA A 410 -9.42 -14.79 2.34
C ALA A 410 -8.17 -15.43 1.74
N TRP A 411 -7.41 -16.17 2.54
CA TRP A 411 -6.23 -16.89 2.06
C TRP A 411 -6.67 -18.08 1.20
N SER A 412 -6.61 -17.92 -0.11
CA SER A 412 -6.47 -19.06 -1.00
C SER A 412 -5.04 -19.58 -0.84
N HIS A 413 -4.88 -20.77 -0.24
CA HIS A 413 -3.60 -21.49 -0.23
C HIS A 413 -3.25 -21.95 -1.65
N GLU A 414 -2.81 -21.00 -2.48
CA GLU A 414 -1.96 -21.32 -3.62
C GLU A 414 -0.50 -21.30 -3.13
N PRO A 415 0.39 -22.16 -3.65
CA PRO A 415 1.81 -22.06 -3.29
C PRO A 415 2.29 -20.64 -3.59
N ASP A 416 3.00 -20.01 -2.65
CA ASP A 416 3.58 -18.68 -2.86
C ASP A 416 4.45 -18.69 -4.13
N ARG A 417 3.94 -18.06 -5.19
CA ARG A 417 4.62 -17.94 -6.48
C ARG A 417 5.35 -16.60 -6.65
N SER A 418 5.29 -15.74 -5.64
CA SER A 418 6.00 -14.47 -5.69
C SER A 418 7.51 -14.72 -5.75
N GLY A 419 8.03 -15.71 -5.01
CA GLY A 419 9.47 -15.94 -4.96
C GLY A 419 10.21 -14.78 -4.30
N LEU A 420 9.56 -14.16 -3.30
CA LEU A 420 10.16 -13.16 -2.41
C LEU A 420 11.30 -13.81 -1.61
N SER A 421 12.28 -13.00 -1.22
CA SER A 421 13.44 -13.44 -0.45
C SER A 421 14.04 -12.30 0.36
N THR A 422 15.04 -12.57 1.20
CA THR A 422 15.77 -11.54 1.97
C THR A 422 16.33 -10.41 1.11
N THR A 423 16.56 -10.63 -0.19
CA THR A 423 17.12 -9.64 -1.12
C THR A 423 16.10 -9.07 -2.11
N HIS A 424 14.86 -9.57 -2.12
CA HIS A 424 13.89 -9.30 -3.18
C HIS A 424 12.48 -9.26 -2.60
N PHE A 425 12.09 -8.15 -1.94
CA PHE A 425 10.75 -8.03 -1.36
C PHE A 425 10.25 -6.60 -1.13
N SER A 426 11.06 -5.59 -1.40
CA SER A 426 10.66 -4.21 -1.19
C SER A 426 9.55 -3.82 -2.17
N MET A 427 8.67 -2.93 -1.70
CA MET A 427 7.61 -2.35 -2.51
C MET A 427 8.17 -1.23 -3.37
N LEU A 428 7.68 -1.13 -4.60
CA LEU A 428 7.79 0.04 -5.42
C LEU A 428 6.41 0.44 -5.92
N PHE A 429 5.89 1.50 -5.32
CA PHE A 429 4.66 2.16 -5.74
C PHE A 429 4.97 3.18 -6.81
N THR A 430 4.12 3.27 -7.82
CA THR A 430 4.35 4.11 -9.00
C THR A 430 3.18 5.05 -9.30
N GLY A 431 2.02 4.82 -8.68
CA GLY A 431 0.78 5.53 -8.98
C GLY A 431 0.50 5.51 -10.48
N ASP A 432 0.16 6.69 -11.00
CA ASP A 432 -0.04 6.96 -12.42
C ASP A 432 1.23 7.32 -13.22
N GLY A 433 2.39 7.00 -12.66
CA GLY A 433 3.69 7.33 -13.25
C GLY A 433 3.88 6.77 -14.66
N SER A 434 4.95 7.15 -15.34
CA SER A 434 5.25 6.58 -16.66
C SER A 434 6.73 6.30 -16.82
N LEU A 435 7.05 5.09 -17.27
CA LEU A 435 8.39 4.68 -17.68
C LEU A 435 8.44 4.32 -19.18
N ASN A 436 7.46 4.77 -19.98
CA ASN A 436 7.37 4.43 -21.40
C ASN A 436 8.48 5.09 -22.27
N SER A 437 9.13 6.15 -21.79
CA SER A 437 10.22 6.81 -22.51
C SER A 437 11.59 6.41 -21.99
N LYS A 438 12.58 6.28 -22.90
CA LYS A 438 13.97 6.00 -22.54
C LYS A 438 14.56 7.00 -21.52
N PRO A 439 14.37 8.33 -21.65
CA PRO A 439 14.90 9.28 -20.65
C PRO A 439 14.35 9.03 -19.23
N ARG A 440 13.05 8.75 -19.11
CA ARG A 440 12.45 8.43 -17.80
C ARG A 440 13.00 7.14 -17.22
N ARG A 441 13.15 6.09 -18.03
CA ARG A 441 13.78 4.84 -17.60
C ARG A 441 15.20 5.07 -17.10
N THR A 442 16.00 5.83 -17.85
CA THR A 442 17.38 6.16 -17.44
C THR A 442 17.41 6.97 -16.14
N GLY A 443 16.54 7.98 -15.98
CA GLY A 443 16.47 8.75 -14.74
C GLY A 443 16.05 7.90 -13.54
N PHE A 444 15.04 7.06 -13.72
CA PHE A 444 14.56 6.11 -12.71
C PHE A 444 15.63 5.07 -12.33
N GLU A 445 16.29 4.46 -13.32
CA GLU A 445 17.38 3.50 -13.13
C GLU A 445 18.56 4.14 -12.39
N ASN A 446 19.01 5.32 -12.83
CA ASN A 446 20.10 6.05 -12.18
C ASN A 446 19.77 6.42 -10.72
N PHE A 447 18.50 6.65 -10.42
CA PHE A 447 18.05 7.00 -9.07
C PHE A 447 17.98 5.78 -8.14
N PHE A 448 17.39 4.66 -8.58
CA PHE A 448 17.14 3.50 -7.71
C PHE A 448 18.21 2.40 -7.77
N THR A 449 19.03 2.32 -8.81
CA THR A 449 20.09 1.30 -8.90
C THR A 449 21.18 1.48 -7.83
N PRO A 450 21.65 2.71 -7.54
CA PRO A 450 22.64 2.89 -6.50
C PRO A 450 22.18 2.32 -5.16
N TYR A 451 23.09 1.57 -4.53
CA TYR A 451 22.85 0.86 -3.26
C TYR A 451 21.79 -0.25 -3.33
N GLY A 452 21.40 -0.69 -4.53
CA GLY A 452 20.61 -1.91 -4.74
C GLY A 452 19.11 -1.79 -4.45
N ARG A 453 18.55 -0.57 -4.38
CA ARG A 453 17.10 -0.40 -4.12
C ARG A 453 16.25 -0.95 -5.25
N LEU A 454 16.66 -0.77 -6.50
CA LEU A 454 15.95 -1.32 -7.66
C LEU A 454 15.95 -2.85 -7.64
N ASP A 455 17.09 -3.49 -7.33
CA ASP A 455 17.18 -4.95 -7.23
C ASP A 455 16.26 -5.50 -6.12
N LYS A 456 16.19 -4.78 -4.98
CA LYS A 456 15.32 -5.14 -3.86
C LYS A 456 13.82 -4.91 -4.14
N ALA A 457 13.49 -3.98 -5.05
CA ALA A 457 12.13 -3.56 -5.40
C ALA A 457 11.40 -4.63 -6.22
N SER A 458 10.97 -5.67 -5.53
CA SER A 458 10.47 -6.91 -6.13
C SER A 458 8.95 -7.00 -6.18
N VAL A 459 8.23 -6.19 -5.41
CA VAL A 459 6.79 -6.03 -5.56
C VAL A 459 6.53 -4.69 -6.23
N PHE A 460 6.07 -4.75 -7.47
CA PHE A 460 5.93 -3.59 -8.33
C PHE A 460 4.47 -3.30 -8.62
N GLN A 461 3.99 -2.14 -8.17
CA GLN A 461 2.69 -1.65 -8.62
C GLN A 461 2.85 -1.17 -10.06
N VAL A 462 2.18 -1.84 -10.99
CA VAL A 462 2.19 -1.46 -12.40
C VAL A 462 1.48 -0.12 -12.55
N MET A 463 2.15 0.79 -13.25
CA MET A 463 1.70 2.17 -13.38
C MET A 463 0.33 2.28 -14.06
N HIS A 464 -0.49 3.23 -13.58
CA HIS A 464 -1.73 3.65 -14.23
C HIS A 464 -2.61 2.46 -14.62
N HIS A 465 -2.88 1.59 -13.64
CA HIS A 465 -3.72 0.40 -13.79
C HIS A 465 -3.26 -0.59 -14.89
N GLY A 466 -2.07 -0.42 -15.48
CA GLY A 466 -1.62 -1.16 -16.66
C GLY A 466 -1.99 -0.52 -18.01
N ALA A 467 -1.99 0.81 -18.10
CA ALA A 467 -2.21 1.54 -19.35
C ALA A 467 -1.02 1.44 -20.33
N SER A 468 -1.28 1.18 -21.62
CA SER A 468 -0.24 1.08 -22.66
C SER A 468 0.56 2.38 -22.83
N GLY A 469 -0.02 3.53 -22.47
CA GLY A 469 0.68 4.81 -22.48
C GLY A 469 1.84 4.85 -21.49
N ASN A 470 1.76 4.12 -20.38
CA ASN A 470 2.62 4.32 -19.22
C ASN A 470 3.75 3.30 -19.12
N SER A 471 3.65 2.18 -19.86
CA SER A 471 4.61 1.08 -19.86
C SER A 471 5.17 0.75 -21.24
N SER A 472 6.30 0.05 -21.27
CA SER A 472 6.88 -0.59 -22.45
C SER A 472 7.56 -1.91 -22.04
N PRO A 473 7.88 -2.83 -22.97
CA PRO A 473 8.59 -4.08 -22.64
C PRO A 473 9.90 -3.88 -21.89
N GLU A 474 10.62 -2.79 -22.15
CA GLU A 474 11.84 -2.43 -21.43
C GLU A 474 11.59 -2.07 -19.96
N VAL A 475 10.38 -1.67 -19.57
CA VAL A 475 10.04 -1.42 -18.16
C VAL A 475 10.02 -2.71 -17.37
N ALA A 476 9.33 -3.73 -17.88
CA ALA A 476 9.25 -5.03 -17.21
C ALA A 476 10.64 -5.68 -17.09
N ALA A 477 11.50 -5.52 -18.12
CA ALA A 477 12.88 -5.99 -18.07
C ALA A 477 13.77 -5.18 -17.11
N LEU A 478 13.55 -3.86 -17.00
CA LEU A 478 14.31 -2.97 -16.10
C LEU A 478 14.00 -3.28 -14.63
N VAL A 479 12.73 -3.45 -14.30
CA VAL A 479 12.29 -3.69 -12.91
C VAL A 479 12.43 -5.17 -12.53
N ALA A 480 12.18 -6.09 -13.47
CA ALA A 480 12.21 -7.54 -13.28
C ALA A 480 11.53 -8.01 -11.98
N PRO A 481 10.26 -7.64 -11.72
CA PRO A 481 9.65 -7.87 -10.43
C PRO A 481 9.36 -9.35 -10.15
N ARG A 482 9.17 -9.66 -8.87
CA ARG A 482 8.70 -10.94 -8.34
C ARG A 482 7.17 -11.01 -8.25
N ALA A 483 6.54 -9.85 -8.12
CA ALA A 483 5.10 -9.68 -8.20
C ALA A 483 4.77 -8.36 -8.90
N SER A 484 3.92 -8.43 -9.93
CA SER A 484 3.44 -7.27 -10.68
C SER A 484 1.98 -7.00 -10.32
N ILE A 485 1.73 -5.99 -9.50
CA ILE A 485 0.39 -5.66 -8.99
C ILE A 485 -0.32 -4.73 -9.95
N PHE A 486 -1.45 -5.18 -10.50
CA PHE A 486 -2.35 -4.42 -11.36
C PHE A 486 -3.59 -4.02 -10.56
N CYS A 487 -3.57 -2.82 -9.98
CA CYS A 487 -4.75 -2.22 -9.36
C CYS A 487 -5.68 -1.76 -10.48
N SER A 488 -6.62 -2.60 -10.90
CA SER A 488 -7.41 -2.40 -12.11
C SER A 488 -8.66 -3.27 -12.07
N ASP A 489 -9.77 -2.75 -12.61
CA ASP A 489 -10.98 -3.52 -12.84
C ASP A 489 -11.31 -3.57 -14.34
N PRO A 490 -10.99 -4.68 -15.04
CA PRO A 490 -11.23 -4.81 -16.48
C PRO A 490 -12.72 -4.79 -16.87
N SER A 491 -13.63 -4.97 -15.90
CA SER A 491 -15.07 -5.01 -16.13
C SER A 491 -15.75 -3.65 -16.02
N LYS A 492 -15.09 -2.66 -15.43
CA LYS A 492 -15.61 -1.30 -15.19
C LYS A 492 -14.64 -0.24 -15.73
N GLY A 493 -15.03 1.03 -15.60
CA GLY A 493 -14.21 2.21 -15.93
C GLY A 493 -13.44 2.13 -17.27
N GLN A 494 -12.21 2.62 -17.27
CA GLN A 494 -11.28 2.45 -18.40
C GLN A 494 -10.82 1.01 -18.45
N LYS A 495 -10.87 0.33 -19.60
CA LYS A 495 -10.61 -1.12 -19.68
C LYS A 495 -9.12 -1.46 -19.56
N HIS A 496 -8.59 -1.29 -18.35
CA HIS A 496 -7.25 -1.65 -17.92
C HIS A 496 -7.27 -2.98 -17.13
N PRO A 497 -6.17 -3.77 -17.15
CA PRO A 497 -4.92 -3.48 -17.84
C PRO A 497 -5.06 -3.71 -19.35
N ASN A 498 -4.30 -2.97 -20.16
CA ASN A 498 -4.25 -3.25 -21.58
C ASN A 498 -3.50 -4.58 -21.82
N ALA A 499 -4.00 -5.39 -22.75
CA ALA A 499 -3.49 -6.74 -22.99
C ALA A 499 -2.00 -6.78 -23.39
N ASP A 500 -1.48 -5.74 -24.04
CA ASP A 500 -0.05 -5.62 -24.34
C ASP A 500 0.79 -5.39 -23.07
N VAL A 501 0.32 -4.57 -22.12
CA VAL A 501 1.00 -4.37 -20.83
C VAL A 501 0.97 -5.64 -19.98
N LEU A 502 -0.17 -6.33 -19.92
CA LEU A 502 -0.26 -7.62 -19.23
C LEU A 502 0.75 -8.64 -19.79
N ARG A 503 0.96 -8.68 -21.12
CA ARG A 503 1.96 -9.55 -21.75
C ARG A 503 3.40 -9.16 -21.42
N GLN A 504 3.69 -7.86 -21.23
CA GLN A 504 5.02 -7.40 -20.81
C GLN A 504 5.39 -7.97 -19.44
N PHE A 505 4.43 -8.05 -18.53
CA PHE A 505 4.64 -8.50 -17.15
C PHE A 505 4.32 -9.97 -16.88
N TRP A 506 3.77 -10.71 -17.86
CA TRP A 506 3.44 -12.15 -17.71
C TRP A 506 4.57 -13.00 -17.11
N PRO A 507 5.85 -12.81 -17.49
CA PRO A 507 6.96 -13.57 -16.89
C PRO A 507 7.23 -13.24 -15.41
N TYR A 508 6.63 -12.15 -14.89
CA TYR A 508 6.91 -11.53 -13.59
C TYR A 508 5.69 -11.53 -12.66
N ASN A 509 4.91 -12.62 -12.71
CA ASN A 509 3.79 -12.89 -11.81
C ASN A 509 2.77 -11.74 -11.69
N CYS A 510 1.87 -11.64 -12.68
CA CYS A 510 0.80 -10.65 -12.67
C CYS A 510 -0.26 -10.99 -11.61
N ILE A 511 -0.54 -10.04 -10.73
CA ILE A 511 -1.58 -10.12 -9.69
C ILE A 511 -2.56 -8.98 -9.94
N GLN A 512 -3.83 -9.30 -10.17
CA GLN A 512 -4.88 -8.30 -10.32
C GLN A 512 -5.47 -7.97 -8.95
N VAL A 513 -5.66 -6.68 -8.68
CA VAL A 513 -6.41 -6.15 -7.54
C VAL A 513 -7.55 -5.32 -8.11
N ASP A 514 -8.78 -5.79 -7.94
CA ASP A 514 -10.01 -5.17 -8.46
C ASP A 514 -10.94 -4.73 -7.32
N ASP A 515 -12.24 -4.65 -7.54
CA ASP A 515 -13.23 -4.19 -6.56
C ASP A 515 -13.83 -5.34 -5.72
N ALA A 516 -13.35 -6.56 -5.94
CA ALA A 516 -13.77 -7.78 -5.23
C ALA A 516 -12.60 -8.48 -4.54
N ILE A 517 -11.44 -8.49 -5.20
CA ILE A 517 -10.23 -9.20 -4.77
C ILE A 517 -9.07 -8.20 -4.67
N GLY A 518 -8.50 -8.10 -3.49
CA GLY A 518 -7.25 -7.40 -3.19
C GLY A 518 -6.13 -8.39 -2.92
N TRP A 519 -4.98 -7.89 -2.50
CA TRP A 519 -3.79 -8.69 -2.26
C TRP A 519 -3.07 -8.25 -1.00
N GLN A 520 -2.48 -9.21 -0.28
CA GLN A 520 -1.74 -8.97 0.94
C GLN A 520 -0.44 -9.75 0.97
N MET A 521 0.57 -9.15 1.59
CA MET A 521 1.84 -9.76 1.94
C MET A 521 2.14 -9.54 3.42
N LEU A 522 2.50 -10.62 4.11
CA LEU A 522 3.11 -10.61 5.42
C LEU A 522 4.58 -11.04 5.25
N GLY A 523 5.49 -10.31 5.91
CA GLY A 523 6.90 -10.66 5.95
C GLY A 523 7.40 -10.65 7.39
N LEU A 524 8.12 -11.68 7.80
CA LEU A 524 8.86 -11.75 9.06
C LEU A 524 10.36 -11.73 8.76
N PHE A 525 11.11 -10.89 9.48
CA PHE A 525 12.52 -10.67 9.26
C PHE A 525 13.33 -10.81 10.53
N VAL A 526 14.54 -11.35 10.36
CA VAL A 526 15.60 -11.35 11.36
C VAL A 526 16.79 -10.61 10.74
N PHE A 527 17.22 -9.53 11.39
CA PHE A 527 18.31 -8.65 10.93
C PHE A 527 19.65 -8.98 11.59
#